data_AF-A0A0C2J6J2-F1
#
_entry.id   AF-A0A0C2J6J2-F1
#
_cell.length_a   1.000
_cell.length_b   1.000
_cell.length_c   1.000
_cell.angle_alpha   90.00
_cell.angle_beta   90.00
_cell.angle_gamma   90.00
#
_symmetry.space_group_name_H-M   'P 1'
#
loop_
_entity.id
_entity.type
_entity.pdbx_description
1 polymer ?
#
loop_
_entity_poly.entity_id
_entity_poly.type
_entity_poly.pdbx_seq_one_letter_code
_entity_poly.pdbx_strand_id
1 'polypeptide(L)'
;MKHFNQYNWNASDSFVYASNDYGYTFSKYSMIWNGKPVYVTRITSIHDYMFCQSEINSSFFYFNADLQISYYQTYTKGSQIKPHREFANYVSKLVLENTKSVSV
;
A
#
# COMPACT_ATOMS: atom_id res chain seq x y z
N MET A 1 21.70 -20.81 14.72
CA MET A 1 20.42 -20.56 14.01
C MET A 1 19.57 -19.66 14.89
N LYS A 2 19.32 -18.42 14.48
CA LYS A 2 18.38 -17.54 15.20
C LYS A 2 16.98 -17.84 14.69
N HIS A 3 16.10 -18.31 15.57
CA HIS A 3 14.68 -18.44 15.30
C HIS A 3 14.13 -17.04 15.00
N PHE A 4 13.71 -16.80 13.76
CA PHE A 4 12.88 -15.65 13.44
C PHE A 4 11.51 -15.92 14.08
N ASN A 5 11.15 -15.10 15.06
CA ASN A 5 9.83 -15.08 15.66
C ASN A 5 8.77 -15.08 14.56
N GLN A 6 7.94 -16.12 14.51
CA GLN A 6 6.69 -16.11 13.78
C GLN A 6 5.81 -15.05 14.45
N TYR A 7 5.80 -13.85 13.88
CA TYR A 7 4.82 -12.85 14.27
C TYR A 7 3.43 -13.43 14.01
N ASN A 8 2.69 -13.66 15.08
CA ASN A 8 1.31 -14.09 15.05
C ASN A 8 0.48 -12.84 14.78
N TRP A 9 0.49 -12.39 13.52
CA TRP A 9 -0.12 -11.13 13.14
C TRP A 9 -1.64 -11.21 13.23
N ASN A 10 -2.24 -10.52 14.20
CA ASN A 10 -3.68 -10.40 14.28
C ASN A 10 -4.15 -9.23 13.41
N ALA A 11 -5.36 -9.32 12.86
CA ALA A 11 -5.93 -8.26 12.03
C ALA A 11 -6.08 -6.91 12.76
N SER A 12 -6.06 -6.94 14.09
CA SER A 12 -6.01 -5.78 15.00
C SER A 12 -4.73 -4.95 14.89
N ASP A 13 -3.66 -5.50 14.30
CA ASP A 13 -2.31 -4.92 14.41
C ASP A 13 -1.97 -4.03 13.21
N SER A 14 -2.84 -3.96 12.20
CA SER A 14 -2.66 -3.06 11.06
C SER A 14 -3.74 -1.99 11.01
N PHE A 15 -3.35 -0.78 11.38
CA PHE A 15 -4.21 0.39 11.30
C PHE A 15 -3.42 1.61 10.84
N VAL A 16 -4.14 2.56 10.26
CA VAL A 16 -3.63 3.89 9.91
C VAL A 16 -4.49 4.93 10.61
N TYR A 17 -3.85 5.92 11.22
CA TYR A 17 -4.53 7.15 11.62
C TYR A 17 -4.42 8.13 10.45
N ALA A 18 -5.56 8.58 9.97
CA ALA A 18 -5.63 9.51 8.85
C ALA A 18 -6.47 10.73 9.22
N SER A 19 -6.08 11.87 8.65
CA SER A 19 -6.76 13.15 8.76
C SER A 19 -6.93 13.72 7.36
N ASN A 20 -8.09 14.34 7.12
CA ASN A 20 -8.38 15.15 5.94
C ASN A 20 -8.73 16.61 6.31
N ASP A 21 -8.47 17.00 7.57
CA ASP A 21 -8.81 18.30 8.14
C ASP A 21 -7.56 18.98 8.73
N TYR A 22 -6.45 18.96 7.99
CA TYR A 22 -5.18 19.59 8.40
C TYR A 22 -4.59 19.04 9.70
N GLY A 23 -4.99 17.83 10.12
CA GLY A 23 -4.53 17.20 11.36
C GLY A 23 -5.32 17.60 12.60
N TYR A 24 -6.45 18.30 12.48
CA TYR A 24 -7.29 18.62 13.64
C TYR A 24 -7.95 17.38 14.24
N THR A 25 -8.39 16.44 13.40
CA THR A 25 -8.96 15.17 13.83
C THR A 25 -8.33 14.00 13.10
N PHE A 26 -8.26 12.85 13.77
CA PHE A 26 -7.73 11.62 13.21
C PHE A 26 -8.76 10.51 13.33
N SER A 27 -9.03 9.85 12.22
CA SER A 27 -9.82 8.62 12.18
C SER A 27 -8.89 7.41 12.15
N LYS A 28 -9.18 6.40 12.98
CA LYS A 28 -8.46 5.13 13.00
C LYS A 28 -9.11 4.17 12.02
N TYR A 29 -8.35 3.74 11.02
CA TYR A 29 -8.82 2.77 10.05
C TYR A 29 -8.09 1.44 10.24
N SER A 30 -8.84 0.38 10.52
CA SER A 30 -8.32 -0.99 10.43
C SER A 30 -8.13 -1.35 8.97
N MET A 31 -6.92 -1.72 8.58
CA MET A 31 -6.61 -2.05 7.19
C MET A 31 -7.00 -3.50 6.92
N ILE A 32 -8.26 -3.74 6.57
CA ILE A 32 -8.78 -5.06 6.26
C ILE A 32 -9.34 -5.06 4.84
N TRP A 33 -8.87 -5.98 4.00
CA TRP A 33 -9.39 -6.21 2.66
C TRP A 33 -9.77 -7.68 2.50
N ASN A 34 -11.01 -7.96 2.08
CA ASN A 34 -11.57 -9.32 1.96
C ASN A 34 -11.32 -10.19 3.21
N GLY A 35 -11.53 -9.60 4.39
CA GLY A 35 -11.35 -10.29 5.69
C GLY A 35 -9.90 -10.54 6.10
N LYS A 36 -8.91 -10.04 5.34
CA LYS A 36 -7.48 -10.20 5.64
C LYS A 36 -6.82 -8.85 5.95
N PRO A 37 -5.87 -8.80 6.89
CA PRO A 37 -5.13 -7.57 7.18
C PRO A 37 -4.21 -7.15 6.03
N VAL A 38 -4.10 -5.84 5.83
CA VAL A 38 -3.23 -5.21 4.83
C VAL A 38 -2.25 -4.28 5.54
N TYR A 39 -0.98 -4.67 5.56
CA TYR A 39 0.07 -3.95 6.28
C TYR A 39 0.63 -2.82 5.43
N VAL A 40 0.20 -1.60 5.68
CA VAL A 40 0.69 -0.41 4.96
C VAL A 40 2.16 -0.18 5.30
N THR A 41 3.02 -0.26 4.29
CA THR A 41 4.46 -0.04 4.43
C THR A 41 4.88 1.33 3.91
N ARG A 42 4.09 1.94 3.02
CA ARG A 42 4.34 3.27 2.47
C ARG A 42 3.03 4.01 2.21
N ILE A 43 3.03 5.30 2.51
CA ILE A 43 1.95 6.24 2.18
C ILE A 43 2.56 7.40 1.40
N THR A 44 1.88 7.86 0.35
CA THR A 44 2.24 9.05 -0.42
C THR A 44 0.98 9.82 -0.73
N SER A 45 0.91 11.08 -0.28
CA SER A 45 -0.20 11.97 -0.61
C SER A 45 -0.04 12.54 -2.02
N ILE A 46 -1.12 12.56 -2.78
CA ILE A 46 -1.18 13.04 -4.17
C ILE A 46 -2.51 13.76 -4.35
N HIS A 47 -2.48 15.09 -4.30
CA HIS A 47 -3.69 15.92 -4.19
C HIS A 47 -4.62 15.40 -3.08
N ASP A 48 -5.87 15.09 -3.45
CA ASP A 48 -6.94 14.70 -2.54
C ASP A 48 -6.96 13.18 -2.27
N TYR A 49 -5.86 12.50 -2.60
CA TYR A 49 -5.72 11.07 -2.40
C TYR A 49 -4.48 10.73 -1.57
N MET A 50 -4.58 9.65 -0.81
CA MET A 50 -3.40 8.97 -0.27
C MET A 50 -3.21 7.65 -1.01
N PHE A 51 -2.10 7.56 -1.74
CA PHE A 51 -1.63 6.31 -2.31
C PHE A 51 -0.93 5.48 -1.24
N CYS A 52 -1.46 4.30 -0.96
CA CYS A 52 -0.94 3.38 0.03
C CYS A 52 -0.36 2.14 -0.64
N GLN A 53 0.78 1.67 -0.15
CA GLN A 53 1.40 0.43 -0.58
C GLN A 53 1.60 -0.50 0.60
N SER A 54 1.43 -1.78 0.33
CA SER A 54 1.83 -2.88 1.19
C SER A 54 2.81 -3.77 0.44
N GLU A 55 4.09 -3.67 0.78
CA GLU A 55 5.09 -4.61 0.26
C GLU A 55 4.88 -6.02 0.82
N ILE A 56 4.36 -6.13 2.05
CA ILE A 56 4.06 -7.40 2.72
C ILE A 56 2.95 -8.14 1.98
N ASN A 57 1.84 -7.46 1.68
CA ASN A 57 0.71 -8.04 0.97
C ASN A 57 0.88 -8.01 -0.56
N SER A 58 1.94 -7.36 -1.06
CA SER A 58 2.13 -7.07 -2.48
C SER A 58 0.87 -6.42 -3.08
N SER A 59 0.42 -5.32 -2.49
CA SER A 59 -0.77 -4.59 -2.95
C SER A 59 -0.62 -3.09 -2.82
N PHE A 60 -1.44 -2.35 -3.57
CA PHE A 60 -1.59 -0.92 -3.43
C PHE A 60 -3.06 -0.53 -3.50
N PHE A 61 -3.39 0.64 -2.93
CA PHE A 61 -4.74 1.15 -2.86
C PHE A 61 -4.74 2.66 -2.64
N TYR A 62 -5.92 3.27 -2.75
CA TYR A 62 -6.10 4.71 -2.56
C TYR A 62 -7.13 5.00 -1.49
N PHE A 63 -6.80 5.88 -0.55
CA PHE A 63 -7.82 6.65 0.17
C PHE A 63 -8.20 7.89 -0.64
N ASN A 64 -9.49 8.16 -0.77
CA ASN A 64 -10.00 9.41 -1.33
C ASN A 64 -10.08 10.52 -0.25
N ALA A 65 -10.62 11.69 -0.64
CA ALA A 65 -10.80 12.84 0.25
C ALA A 65 -11.66 12.54 1.48
N ASP A 66 -12.61 11.60 1.37
CA ASP A 66 -13.47 11.14 2.45
C ASP A 66 -12.82 10.03 3.30
N LEU A 67 -11.53 9.77 3.10
CA LEU A 67 -10.74 8.73 3.75
C LEU A 67 -11.31 7.32 3.56
N GLN A 68 -11.96 7.08 2.42
CA GLN A 68 -12.49 5.78 2.01
C GLN A 68 -11.57 5.10 0.98
N ILE A 69 -11.46 3.78 1.04
CA ILE A 69 -10.74 3.00 0.03
C ILE A 69 -11.52 3.07 -1.28
N SER A 70 -10.94 3.72 -2.29
CA SER A 70 -11.57 3.90 -3.61
C SER A 70 -11.11 2.88 -4.65
N TYR A 71 -9.94 2.27 -4.44
CA TYR A 71 -9.35 1.27 -5.34
C TYR A 71 -8.41 0.37 -4.55
N TYR A 72 -8.34 -0.92 -4.92
CA TYR A 72 -7.40 -1.88 -4.34
C TYR A 72 -6.91 -2.84 -5.43
N GLN A 73 -5.59 -3.07 -5.49
CA GLN A 73 -5.01 -4.02 -6.42
C GLN A 73 -3.79 -4.74 -5.84
N THR A 74 -3.73 -6.04 -6.06
CA THR A 74 -2.54 -6.86 -5.79
C THR A 74 -1.58 -6.85 -6.98
N TYR A 75 -0.30 -7.09 -6.71
CA TYR A 75 0.75 -7.19 -7.72
C TYR A 75 1.70 -8.33 -7.41
N THR A 76 2.47 -8.73 -8.43
CA THR A 76 3.50 -9.77 -8.28
C THR A 76 4.64 -9.25 -7.44
N LYS A 77 5.09 -10.02 -6.45
CA LYS A 77 6.25 -9.67 -5.63
C LYS A 77 7.46 -9.31 -6.50
N GLY A 78 8.15 -8.22 -6.16
CA GLY A 78 9.26 -7.66 -6.96
C GLY A 78 8.83 -6.65 -8.02
N SER A 79 7.52 -6.48 -8.27
CA SER A 79 7.03 -5.35 -9.08
C SER A 79 7.34 -4.03 -8.39
N GLN A 80 7.82 -3.04 -9.14
CA GLN A 80 7.93 -1.67 -8.64
C GLN A 80 6.68 -0.90 -9.06
N ILE A 81 5.87 -0.50 -8.07
CA ILE A 81 4.71 0.35 -8.29
C ILE A 81 5.05 1.75 -7.85
N LYS A 82 4.87 2.73 -8.74
CA LYS A 82 5.08 4.15 -8.42
C LYS A 82 3.92 4.98 -8.96
N PRO A 83 3.24 5.75 -8.09
CA PRO A 83 2.25 6.69 -8.56
C PRO A 83 2.95 7.89 -9.22
N HIS A 84 2.26 8.57 -10.14
CA HIS A 84 2.72 9.87 -10.60
C HIS A 84 2.71 10.87 -9.44
N ARG A 85 3.69 11.78 -9.41
CA ARG A 85 3.85 12.72 -8.29
C ARG A 85 2.71 13.72 -8.17
N GLU A 86 2.12 14.08 -9.30
CA GLU A 86 1.09 15.14 -9.39
C GLU A 86 -0.28 14.61 -9.80
N PHE A 87 -0.37 13.46 -10.49
CA PHE A 87 -1.63 13.05 -11.10
C PHE A 87 -2.07 11.71 -10.52
N ALA A 88 -3.05 11.74 -9.63
CA ALA A 88 -3.48 10.57 -8.87
C ALA A 88 -3.98 9.41 -9.77
N ASN A 89 -4.47 9.73 -10.97
CA ASN A 89 -4.97 8.76 -11.96
C ASN A 89 -3.88 8.05 -12.77
N TYR A 90 -2.59 8.38 -12.59
CA TYR A 90 -1.49 7.72 -13.27
C TYR A 90 -0.64 6.90 -12.30
N VAL A 91 -0.52 5.61 -12.56
CA VAL A 91 0.34 4.68 -11.83
C VAL A 91 1.20 3.91 -12.82
N SER A 92 2.49 3.83 -12.55
CA SER A 92 3.43 2.98 -13.28
C SER A 92 3.67 1.69 -12.51
N LYS A 93 3.72 0.58 -13.24
CA LYS A 93 4.09 -0.74 -12.74
C LYS A 93 5.21 -1.29 -13.60
N LEU A 94 6.40 -1.42 -13.01
CA LEU A 94 7.53 -2.12 -13.63
C LEU A 94 7.56 -3.56 -13.11
N VAL A 95 7.47 -4.52 -14.03
CA VAL A 95 7.64 -5.95 -13.75
C VAL A 95 8.89 -6.40 -14.46
N LEU A 96 9.84 -6.97 -13.72
CA LEU A 96 11.00 -7.63 -14.32
C LEU A 96 10.57 -9.04 -14.71
N GLU A 97 10.41 -9.29 -16.01
CA GLU A 97 10.29 -10.65 -16.50
C GLU A 97 11.68 -11.29 -16.45
N ASN A 98 11.80 -12.41 -15.72
CA ASN A 98 13.00 -13.24 -15.74
C ASN A 98 13.13 -13.93 -17.10
N THR A 99 13.43 -13.17 -18.15
CA THR A 99 13.67 -13.73 -19.48
C THR A 99 14.85 -13.06 -20.14
N LYS A 100 15.93 -13.87 -20.21
CA LYS A 100 17.18 -13.74 -20.95
C LYS A 100 18.19 -12.76 -20.36
N SER A 101 19.17 -13.36 -19.67
CA SER A 101 20.52 -12.83 -19.53
C SER A 101 20.94 -12.15 -20.83
N VAL A 102 21.12 -10.83 -20.78
CA VAL A 102 21.85 -10.10 -21.82
C VAL A 102 23.32 -10.49 -21.63
N SER A 103 23.78 -11.44 -22.42
CA SER A 103 25.21 -11.69 -22.60
C SER A 103 25.81 -10.42 -23.22
N VAL A 104 26.72 -9.76 -22.49
CA VAL A 104 27.59 -8.70 -23.02
C VAL A 104 28.81 -9.35 -23.66
#